data_AF-A0A256YUK4-F1
#
_entry.id   AF-A0A256YUK4-F1
#
_cell.length_a   1.000
_cell.length_b   1.000
_cell.length_c   1.000
_cell.angle_alpha   90.00
_cell.angle_beta   90.00
_cell.angle_gamma   90.00
#
_symmetry.space_group_name_H-M   'P 1'
#
loop_
_entity.id
_entity.type
_entity.pdbx_description
1 polymer ?
#
loop_
_entity_poly.entity_id
_entity_poly.type
_entity_poly.pdbx_seq_one_letter_code
_entity_poly.pdbx_strand_id
1 'polypeptide(L)'
;MFELLSERNIDFKLVESKDLLKFIRFPILTRGEDVESVINTINDVINEFKPKVVVVDSITPILKTLSKDISARAPIQNYFAELPKIINGIVILVSEIDINAEEAGISGLEFVADIVLFLKLKTKHNLLIKELEIRKVKYVPITIARLPFTIGSNGFKVFVPPRLEEIPAINRDKVFKMPCKILQELLGNLYGGDTQES
;
A
#
# COMPACT_ATOMS: atom_id res chain seq x y z
N MET A 1 -14.83 -12.33 4.60
CA MET A 1 -14.27 -11.32 3.68
C MET A 1 -15.37 -10.48 3.04
N PHE A 2 -16.26 -11.07 2.24
CA PHE A 2 -17.38 -10.34 1.60
C PHE A 2 -18.31 -9.63 2.60
N GLU A 3 -18.60 -10.24 3.75
CA GLU A 3 -19.43 -9.62 4.81
C GLU A 3 -18.75 -8.41 5.45
N LEU A 4 -17.45 -8.51 5.76
CA LEU A 4 -16.65 -7.42 6.34
C LEU A 4 -16.48 -6.22 5.40
N LEU A 5 -16.56 -6.45 4.09
CA LEU A 5 -16.51 -5.38 3.08
C LEU A 5 -17.88 -4.74 2.84
N SER A 6 -18.96 -5.50 3.03
CA SER A 6 -20.34 -4.99 2.94
C SER A 6 -20.59 -3.92 4.02
N GLU A 7 -20.04 -4.10 5.22
CA GLU A 7 -20.04 -3.09 6.30
C GLU A 7 -19.33 -1.78 5.93
N ARG A 8 -18.53 -1.78 4.86
CA ARG A 8 -17.79 -0.62 4.34
C ARG A 8 -18.38 -0.07 3.04
N ASN A 9 -19.65 -0.37 2.74
CA ASN A 9 -20.33 -0.02 1.49
C ASN A 9 -19.64 -0.57 0.23
N ILE A 10 -18.92 -1.69 0.36
CA ILE A 10 -18.29 -2.39 -0.75
C ILE A 10 -18.99 -3.74 -0.94
N ASP A 11 -19.91 -3.82 -1.90
CA ASP A 11 -20.66 -5.04 -2.22
C ASP A 11 -19.93 -5.86 -3.29
N PHE A 12 -19.01 -6.73 -2.86
CA PHE A 12 -18.31 -7.63 -3.77
C PHE A 12 -19.23 -8.68 -4.41
N LYS A 13 -20.38 -9.03 -3.80
CA LYS A 13 -21.33 -9.98 -4.43
C LYS A 13 -21.96 -9.35 -5.67
N LEU A 14 -22.31 -8.07 -5.60
CA LEU A 14 -22.82 -7.32 -6.75
C LEU A 14 -21.75 -7.14 -7.84
N VAL A 15 -20.49 -6.96 -7.47
CA VAL A 15 -19.39 -6.80 -8.44
C VAL A 15 -19.08 -8.14 -9.12
N GLU A 16 -19.09 -9.24 -8.37
CA GLU A 16 -18.90 -10.59 -8.90
C GLU A 16 -20.05 -11.02 -9.82
N SER A 17 -21.30 -10.70 -9.48
CA SER A 17 -22.44 -10.99 -10.36
C SER A 17 -22.44 -10.20 -11.67
N LYS A 18 -21.66 -9.12 -11.73
CA LYS A 18 -21.42 -8.32 -12.95
C LYS A 18 -20.18 -8.77 -13.73
N ASP A 19 -19.54 -9.86 -13.31
CA ASP A 19 -18.33 -10.41 -13.93
C ASP A 19 -17.16 -9.40 -13.95
N LEU A 20 -17.12 -8.51 -12.94
CA LEU A 20 -16.06 -7.50 -12.77
C LEU A 20 -15.01 -7.91 -11.74
N LEU A 21 -15.29 -8.97 -10.96
CA LEU A 21 -14.43 -9.53 -9.94
C LEU A 21 -14.59 -11.05 -9.94
N LYS A 22 -13.48 -11.78 -9.90
CA LYS A 22 -13.48 -13.23 -9.68
C LYS A 22 -12.62 -13.54 -8.46
N PHE A 23 -13.21 -14.11 -7.41
CA PHE A 23 -12.48 -14.44 -6.18
C PHE A 23 -12.06 -15.92 -6.18
N ILE A 24 -10.76 -16.19 -6.12
CA ILE A 24 -10.20 -17.54 -6.10
C ILE A 24 -9.63 -17.84 -4.71
N ARG A 25 -10.03 -18.97 -4.14
CA ARG A 25 -9.47 -19.48 -2.88
C ARG A 25 -8.42 -20.53 -3.17
N PHE A 26 -7.20 -20.30 -2.72
CA PHE A 26 -6.14 -21.29 -2.77
C PHE A 26 -6.10 -22.14 -1.50
N PRO A 27 -5.75 -23.43 -1.61
CA PRO A 27 -5.49 -24.27 -0.45
C PRO A 27 -4.19 -23.86 0.26
N ILE A 28 -4.01 -24.33 1.50
CA ILE A 28 -2.78 -24.13 2.25
C ILE A 28 -1.65 -24.90 1.55
N LEU A 29 -0.58 -24.20 1.19
CA LEU A 29 0.60 -24.79 0.54
C LEU A 29 1.49 -25.47 1.59
N THR A 30 1.82 -26.73 1.36
CA THR A 30 2.65 -27.54 2.28
C THR A 30 3.92 -28.07 1.63
N ARG A 31 3.94 -28.18 0.29
CA ARG A 31 5.04 -28.72 -0.53
C ARG A 31 5.33 -27.82 -1.75
N GLY A 32 6.48 -28.03 -2.38
CA GLY A 32 6.88 -27.32 -3.60
C GLY A 32 5.98 -27.60 -4.81
N GLU A 33 5.54 -28.85 -4.98
CA GLU A 33 4.59 -29.28 -6.04
C GLU A 33 3.25 -28.53 -5.96
N ASP A 34 2.84 -28.10 -4.76
CA ASP A 34 1.63 -27.32 -4.56
C ASP A 34 1.73 -25.94 -5.24
N VAL A 35 2.95 -25.41 -5.44
CA VAL A 35 3.16 -24.07 -6.00
C VAL A 35 2.95 -24.05 -7.52
N GLU A 36 3.36 -25.09 -8.23
CA GLU A 36 3.11 -25.21 -9.67
C GLU A 36 1.61 -25.27 -9.98
N SER A 37 0.86 -26.03 -9.18
CA SER A 37 -0.60 -26.09 -9.25
C SER A 37 -1.26 -24.71 -9.07
N VAL A 38 -0.74 -23.90 -8.14
CA VAL A 38 -1.21 -22.51 -7.96
C VAL A 38 -0.94 -21.66 -9.19
N ILE A 39 0.25 -21.73 -9.77
CA ILE A 39 0.60 -20.98 -10.99
C ILE A 39 -0.33 -21.37 -12.15
N ASN A 40 -0.55 -22.68 -12.36
CA ASN A 40 -1.43 -23.15 -13.41
C ASN A 40 -2.86 -22.65 -13.22
N THR A 41 -3.38 -22.70 -11.99
CA THR A 41 -4.70 -22.15 -11.66
C THR A 41 -4.78 -20.64 -11.93
N ILE A 42 -3.73 -19.87 -11.58
CA ILE A 42 -3.67 -18.44 -11.89
C ILE A 42 -3.72 -18.21 -13.40
N ASN A 43 -2.97 -18.99 -14.19
CA ASN A 43 -2.96 -18.88 -15.65
C ASN A 43 -4.32 -19.20 -16.27
N ASP A 44 -4.99 -20.26 -15.81
CA ASP A 44 -6.32 -20.63 -16.27
C ASP A 44 -7.33 -19.51 -16.02
N VAL A 45 -7.31 -18.95 -14.79
CA VAL A 45 -8.17 -17.83 -14.41
C VAL A 45 -7.86 -16.60 -15.25
N ILE A 46 -6.59 -16.28 -15.49
CA ILE A 46 -6.18 -15.14 -16.33
C ILE A 46 -6.67 -15.32 -17.77
N ASN A 47 -6.53 -16.52 -18.34
CA ASN A 47 -6.93 -16.81 -19.71
C ASN A 47 -8.45 -16.73 -19.90
N GLU A 48 -9.22 -17.21 -18.91
CA GLU A 48 -10.67 -17.19 -18.91
C GLU A 48 -11.23 -15.78 -18.64
N PHE A 49 -10.80 -15.15 -17.55
CA PHE A 49 -11.38 -13.90 -17.03
C PHE A 49 -10.74 -12.64 -17.64
N LYS A 50 -9.51 -12.73 -18.15
CA LYS A 50 -8.74 -11.62 -18.74
C LYS A 50 -8.67 -10.37 -17.84
N PRO A 51 -8.22 -10.51 -16.58
CA PRO A 51 -8.18 -9.40 -15.64
C PRO A 51 -7.18 -8.32 -16.07
N LYS A 52 -7.52 -7.06 -15.79
CA LYS A 52 -6.55 -5.95 -15.81
C LYS A 52 -5.82 -5.77 -14.47
N VAL A 53 -6.34 -6.39 -13.41
CA VAL A 53 -5.78 -6.30 -12.06
C VAL A 53 -5.81 -7.68 -11.43
N VAL A 54 -4.66 -8.14 -10.95
CA VAL A 54 -4.52 -9.38 -10.17
C VAL A 54 -4.01 -9.02 -8.77
N VAL A 55 -4.68 -9.51 -7.73
CA VAL A 55 -4.25 -9.34 -6.34
C VAL A 55 -4.00 -10.71 -5.74
N VAL A 56 -2.77 -10.92 -5.23
CA VAL A 56 -2.38 -12.16 -4.54
C VAL A 56 -2.23 -11.84 -3.05
N ASP A 57 -3.21 -12.27 -2.26
CA ASP A 57 -3.28 -12.04 -0.82
C ASP A 57 -3.38 -13.38 -0.04
N SER A 58 -2.31 -13.90 0.57
CA SER A 58 -0.93 -13.41 0.60
C SER A 58 0.02 -14.29 -0.22
N ILE A 59 1.10 -13.71 -0.75
CA ILE A 59 2.19 -14.42 -1.43
C ILE A 59 3.13 -15.11 -0.42
N THR A 60 2.98 -14.81 0.87
CA THR A 60 3.87 -15.27 1.94
C THR A 60 4.03 -16.80 2.00
N PRO A 61 2.96 -17.63 1.89
CA PRO A 61 3.11 -19.08 1.89
C PRO A 61 3.99 -19.56 0.72
N ILE A 62 3.82 -18.99 -0.47
CA ILE A 62 4.64 -19.29 -1.64
C ILE A 62 6.11 -18.96 -1.33
N LEU A 63 6.39 -17.75 -0.84
CA LEU A 63 7.77 -17.35 -0.52
C LEU A 63 8.41 -18.21 0.58
N LYS A 64 7.67 -18.63 1.59
CA LYS A 64 8.15 -19.50 2.68
C LYS A 64 8.46 -20.91 2.22
N THR A 65 7.74 -21.42 1.22
CA THR A 65 8.07 -22.70 0.59
C THR A 65 9.32 -22.57 -0.27
N LEU A 66 9.50 -21.44 -0.96
CA LEU A 66 10.67 -21.18 -1.82
C LEU A 66 11.97 -20.89 -1.07
N SER A 67 11.91 -20.36 0.15
CA SER A 67 13.12 -20.19 0.96
C SER A 67 13.77 -21.53 1.32
N LYS A 68 13.02 -22.65 1.25
CA LYS A 68 13.51 -24.00 1.48
C LYS A 68 14.06 -24.68 0.22
N ASP A 69 13.70 -24.20 -0.97
CA ASP A 69 14.07 -24.79 -2.25
C ASP A 69 14.60 -23.71 -3.22
N ILE A 70 15.93 -23.63 -3.32
CA ILE A 70 16.63 -22.66 -4.16
C ILE A 70 16.27 -22.84 -5.64
N SER A 71 15.99 -24.07 -6.08
CA SER A 71 15.72 -24.38 -7.50
C SER A 71 14.36 -23.86 -7.96
N ALA A 72 13.37 -23.86 -7.06
CA ALA A 72 12.03 -23.35 -7.34
C ALA A 72 11.95 -21.81 -7.30
N ARG A 73 12.91 -21.12 -6.68
CA ARG A 73 12.87 -19.67 -6.45
C ARG A 73 12.86 -18.85 -7.76
N ALA A 74 13.78 -19.13 -8.68
CA ALA A 74 13.95 -18.33 -9.89
C ALA A 74 12.73 -18.40 -10.84
N PRO A 75 12.15 -19.59 -11.15
CA PRO A 75 10.94 -19.68 -11.98
C PRO A 75 9.77 -18.85 -11.44
N ILE A 76 9.52 -18.89 -10.13
CA ILE A 76 8.39 -18.19 -9.53
C ILE A 76 8.62 -16.67 -9.48
N GLN A 77 9.85 -16.25 -9.18
CA GLN A 77 10.20 -14.84 -9.27
C GLN A 77 10.00 -14.29 -10.69
N ASN A 78 10.44 -15.03 -11.70
CA ASN A 78 10.26 -14.66 -13.10
C ASN A 78 8.78 -14.62 -13.49
N TYR A 79 7.99 -15.60 -13.05
CA TYR A 79 6.55 -15.64 -13.30
C TYR A 79 5.87 -14.35 -12.83
N PHE A 80 6.03 -13.98 -11.55
CA PHE A 80 5.39 -12.79 -11.01
C PHE A 80 5.97 -11.48 -11.57
N ALA A 81 7.23 -11.47 -12.01
CA ALA A 81 7.84 -10.30 -12.65
C ALA A 81 7.28 -10.07 -14.07
N GLU A 82 6.96 -11.14 -14.81
CA GLU A 82 6.41 -11.05 -16.16
C GLU A 82 4.88 -10.97 -16.18
N LEU A 83 4.20 -11.39 -15.11
CA LEU A 83 2.74 -11.41 -15.01
C LEU A 83 2.05 -10.08 -15.36
N PRO A 84 2.54 -8.89 -14.91
CA PRO A 84 1.96 -7.61 -15.31
C PRO A 84 1.96 -7.39 -16.84
N LYS A 85 3.00 -7.87 -17.53
CA LYS A 85 3.11 -7.77 -18.99
C LYS A 85 2.16 -8.76 -19.67
N ILE A 86 2.06 -9.99 -19.15
CA ILE A 86 1.17 -11.03 -19.67
C ILE A 86 -0.28 -10.56 -19.67
N ILE A 87 -0.73 -9.95 -18.56
CA ILE A 87 -2.11 -9.46 -18.44
C ILE A 87 -2.31 -8.04 -19.00
N ASN A 88 -1.23 -7.38 -19.43
CA ASN A 88 -1.21 -5.96 -19.79
C ASN A 88 -1.92 -5.09 -18.73
N GLY A 89 -1.49 -5.22 -17.48
CA GLY A 89 -2.20 -4.71 -16.31
C GLY A 89 -1.36 -4.64 -15.04
N ILE A 90 -2.03 -4.61 -13.89
CA ILE A 90 -1.40 -4.39 -12.58
C ILE A 90 -1.46 -5.69 -11.76
N VAL A 91 -0.33 -6.05 -11.14
CA VAL A 91 -0.27 -7.15 -10.18
C VAL A 91 0.08 -6.58 -8.82
N ILE A 92 -0.71 -6.91 -7.80
CA ILE A 92 -0.50 -6.52 -6.41
C ILE A 92 -0.21 -7.79 -5.61
N LEU A 93 0.97 -7.84 -4.98
CA LEU A 93 1.39 -8.95 -4.13
C LEU A 93 1.39 -8.48 -2.68
N VAL A 94 0.60 -9.14 -1.82
CA VAL A 94 0.56 -8.85 -0.39
C VAL A 94 1.42 -9.86 0.34
N SER A 95 2.39 -9.39 1.13
CA SER A 95 3.20 -10.25 1.99
C SER A 95 3.16 -9.78 3.42
N GLU A 96 3.05 -10.73 4.34
CA GLU A 96 3.31 -10.55 5.75
C GLU A 96 4.82 -10.47 6.00
N ILE A 97 5.20 -9.65 6.97
CA ILE A 97 6.59 -9.42 7.37
C ILE A 97 6.64 -9.57 8.90
N ASP A 98 7.69 -10.23 9.40
CA ASP A 98 7.91 -10.33 10.85
C ASP A 98 8.29 -8.95 11.42
N ILE A 99 7.50 -8.49 12.39
CA ILE A 99 7.67 -7.20 13.05
C ILE A 99 8.97 -7.12 13.87
N ASN A 100 9.55 -8.26 14.25
CA ASN A 100 10.73 -8.34 15.12
C ASN A 100 12.06 -8.43 14.34
N ALA A 101 12.02 -8.53 13.02
CA ALA A 101 13.22 -8.55 12.21
C ALA A 101 13.77 -7.12 12.06
N GLU A 102 14.88 -6.80 12.76
CA GLU A 102 15.57 -5.50 12.73
C GLU A 102 15.91 -5.06 11.30
N GLU A 103 16.29 -6.02 10.47
CA GLU A 103 16.25 -5.96 9.03
C GLU A 103 15.22 -6.98 8.56
N ALA A 104 13.98 -6.57 8.36
CA ALA A 104 13.05 -7.32 7.54
C ALA A 104 13.58 -7.29 6.09
N GLY A 105 14.66 -8.04 5.86
CA GLY A 105 15.25 -8.29 4.57
C GLY A 105 14.20 -8.96 3.74
N ILE A 106 13.71 -8.22 2.76
CA ILE A 106 12.80 -8.70 1.73
C ILE A 106 13.61 -9.62 0.82
N SER A 107 14.07 -10.75 1.35
CA SER A 107 14.85 -11.73 0.61
C SER A 107 13.93 -12.36 -0.45
N GLY A 108 13.83 -11.72 -1.62
CA GLY A 108 13.16 -12.24 -2.80
C GLY A 108 12.18 -11.30 -3.49
N LEU A 109 11.33 -10.55 -2.77
CA LEU A 109 10.31 -9.68 -3.42
C LEU A 109 10.91 -8.40 -4.02
N GLU A 110 12.02 -7.89 -3.47
CA GLU A 110 12.73 -6.73 -4.03
C GLU A 110 13.18 -6.97 -5.47
N PHE A 111 13.39 -8.22 -5.87
CA PHE A 111 13.80 -8.56 -7.23
C PHE A 111 12.62 -8.73 -8.18
N VAL A 112 11.43 -9.04 -7.66
CA VAL A 112 10.22 -9.28 -8.46
C VAL A 112 9.46 -7.98 -8.73
N ALA A 113 9.34 -7.11 -7.72
CA ALA A 113 8.46 -5.96 -7.80
C ALA A 113 9.14 -4.70 -8.38
N ASP A 114 8.39 -3.95 -9.18
CA ASP A 114 8.79 -2.61 -9.63
C ASP A 114 8.59 -1.57 -8.53
N ILE A 115 7.55 -1.74 -7.70
CA ILE A 115 7.23 -0.88 -6.57
C ILE A 115 7.13 -1.75 -5.31
N VAL A 116 7.80 -1.34 -4.23
CA VAL A 116 7.75 -2.02 -2.92
C VAL A 116 7.29 -1.03 -1.86
N LEU A 117 6.16 -1.34 -1.25
CA LEU A 117 5.51 -0.56 -0.20
C LEU A 117 5.44 -1.35 1.10
N PHE A 118 5.77 -0.70 2.21
CA PHE A 118 5.62 -1.26 3.55
C PHE A 118 4.56 -0.51 4.32
N LEU A 119 3.63 -1.26 4.92
CA LEU A 119 2.70 -0.70 5.91
C LEU A 119 3.24 -1.04 7.30
N LYS A 120 3.70 -0.01 8.02
CA LYS A 120 4.32 -0.14 9.34
C LYS A 120 3.41 0.41 10.43
N LEU A 121 3.35 -0.31 11.55
CA LEU A 121 2.78 0.18 12.80
C LEU A 121 3.93 0.47 13.75
N LYS A 122 3.96 1.68 14.30
CA LYS A 122 4.96 2.14 15.27
C LYS A 122 4.26 2.70 16.49
N THR A 123 4.85 2.54 17.67
CA THR A 123 4.37 3.21 18.88
C THR A 123 5.34 4.32 19.23
N LYS A 124 4.86 5.57 19.34
CA LYS A 124 5.67 6.73 19.78
C LYS A 124 4.88 7.52 20.81
N HIS A 125 5.48 7.77 21.98
CA HIS A 125 4.80 8.44 23.11
C HIS A 125 3.43 7.81 23.44
N ASN A 126 3.37 6.47 23.43
CA ASN A 126 2.14 5.70 23.66
C ASN A 126 1.02 5.92 22.60
N LEU A 127 1.34 6.53 21.46
CA LEU A 127 0.44 6.68 20.33
C LEU A 127 0.80 5.69 19.22
N LEU A 128 -0.22 5.06 18.65
CA LEU A 128 -0.08 4.20 17.48
C LEU A 128 0.02 5.05 16.21
N ILE A 129 1.16 4.98 15.54
CA ILE A 129 1.44 5.65 14.27
C ILE A 129 1.46 4.60 13.15
N LYS A 130 0.67 4.85 12.11
CA LYS A 130 0.61 4.05 10.89
C LYS A 130 1.37 4.76 9.77
N GLU A 131 2.39 4.13 9.23
CA GLU A 131 3.29 4.71 8.24
C GLU A 131 3.41 3.81 7.01
N LEU A 132 3.19 4.38 5.82
CA LEU A 132 3.48 3.81 4.52
C LEU A 132 4.91 4.19 4.16
N GLU A 133 5.82 3.22 4.11
CA GLU A 133 7.19 3.42 3.65
C GLU A 133 7.33 2.95 2.20
N ILE A 134 7.80 3.85 1.34
CA ILE A 134 8.13 3.57 -0.06
C ILE A 134 9.57 3.07 -0.09
N ARG A 135 9.75 1.75 -0.18
CA ARG A 135 11.10 1.14 -0.16
C ARG A 135 11.75 1.15 -1.53
N LYS A 136 10.96 0.96 -2.59
CA LYS A 136 11.45 0.88 -3.97
C LYS A 136 10.40 1.41 -4.93
N VAL A 137 10.86 2.17 -5.93
CA VAL A 137 10.10 2.53 -7.14
C VAL A 137 11.10 2.48 -8.29
N LYS A 138 10.85 1.66 -9.31
CA LYS A 138 11.62 1.72 -10.56
C LYS A 138 11.16 2.91 -11.40
N TYR A 139 12.06 3.43 -12.23
CA TYR A 139 11.80 4.45 -13.27
C TYR A 139 11.50 5.87 -12.78
N VAL A 140 11.23 6.09 -11.49
CA VAL A 140 10.91 7.41 -10.93
C VAL A 140 11.68 7.64 -9.62
N PRO A 141 12.26 8.84 -9.39
CA PRO A 141 12.92 9.15 -8.12
C PRO A 141 11.92 9.22 -6.97
N ILE A 142 12.33 8.72 -5.80
CA ILE A 142 11.55 8.81 -4.56
C ILE A 142 11.88 10.16 -3.89
N THR A 143 10.92 11.07 -3.85
CA THR A 143 11.07 12.35 -3.14
C THR A 143 10.56 12.30 -1.70
N ILE A 144 9.70 11.32 -1.39
CA ILE A 144 9.11 11.13 -0.06
C ILE A 144 9.21 9.66 0.31
N ALA A 145 10.00 9.34 1.33
CA ALA A 145 10.23 7.95 1.73
C ALA A 145 9.12 7.36 2.60
N ARG A 146 8.44 8.19 3.40
CA ARG A 146 7.48 7.76 4.42
C ARG A 146 6.29 8.70 4.49
N LEU A 147 5.10 8.13 4.55
CA LEU A 147 3.83 8.86 4.55
C LEU A 147 2.92 8.32 5.65
N PRO A 148 2.36 9.15 6.53
CA PRO A 148 1.36 8.68 7.47
C PRO A 148 0.09 8.26 6.71
N PHE A 149 -0.59 7.23 7.23
CA PHE A 149 -1.89 6.80 6.69
C PHE A 149 -2.89 6.51 7.81
N THR A 150 -4.17 6.51 7.46
CA THR A 150 -5.25 6.03 8.32
C THR A 150 -6.13 5.04 7.57
N ILE A 151 -6.85 4.22 8.33
CA ILE A 151 -7.89 3.34 7.81
C ILE A 151 -9.15 3.68 8.59
N GLY A 152 -10.09 4.35 7.92
CA GLY A 152 -11.37 4.74 8.49
C GLY A 152 -12.53 4.04 7.79
N SER A 153 -13.75 4.54 8.02
CA SER A 153 -14.96 4.09 7.31
C SER A 153 -14.83 4.21 5.79
N ASN A 154 -14.15 5.25 5.31
CA ASN A 154 -13.91 5.51 3.88
C ASN A 154 -12.70 4.75 3.32
N GLY A 155 -12.17 3.75 4.04
CA GLY A 155 -11.04 2.94 3.61
C GLY A 155 -9.67 3.54 3.94
N PHE A 156 -8.68 3.20 3.11
CA PHE A 156 -7.27 3.55 3.30
C PHE A 156 -6.98 4.96 2.75
N LYS A 157 -6.44 5.85 3.59
CA LYS A 157 -6.10 7.22 3.21
C LYS A 157 -4.67 7.54 3.60
N VAL A 158 -3.87 8.00 2.64
CA VAL A 158 -2.49 8.48 2.82
C VAL A 158 -2.49 10.00 2.90
N PHE A 159 -1.64 10.56 3.75
CA PHE A 159 -1.46 12.01 3.88
C PHE A 159 -0.12 12.41 3.27
N VAL A 160 -0.18 13.02 2.10
CA VAL A 160 1.00 13.55 1.40
C VAL A 160 1.30 14.95 1.95
N PRO A 161 2.56 15.26 2.31
CA PRO A 161 2.92 16.62 2.72
C PRO A 161 2.62 17.60 1.58
N PRO A 162 2.12 18.80 1.89
CA PRO A 162 1.85 19.81 0.88
C PRO A 162 3.16 20.20 0.19
N ARG A 163 3.08 20.49 -1.11
CA ARG A 163 4.21 21.10 -1.83
C ARG A 163 4.28 22.58 -1.49
N LEU A 164 5.47 23.17 -1.46
CA LEU A 164 5.65 24.59 -1.12
C LEU A 164 4.84 25.49 -2.08
N GLU A 165 4.68 25.10 -3.33
CA GLU A 165 3.91 25.82 -4.34
C GLU A 165 2.38 25.77 -4.10
N GLU A 166 1.90 24.82 -3.28
CA GLU A 166 0.48 24.67 -2.93
C GLU A 166 0.12 25.44 -1.65
N ILE A 167 1.10 26.06 -0.98
CA ILE A 167 0.87 26.87 0.21
C ILE A 167 0.35 28.24 -0.24
N PRO A 168 -0.87 28.63 0.15
CA PRO A 168 -1.43 29.92 -0.23
C PRO A 168 -0.59 31.06 0.35
N ALA A 169 -0.34 32.10 -0.46
CA ALA A 169 0.33 33.30 0.00
C ALA A 169 -0.47 34.01 1.11
N ILE A 170 0.24 34.75 1.97
CA ILE A 170 -0.37 35.55 3.04
C ILE A 170 -1.39 36.52 2.42
N ASN A 171 -2.65 36.35 2.80
CA ASN A 171 -3.76 37.22 2.48
C ASN A 171 -3.82 38.36 3.50
N ARG A 172 -3.26 39.51 3.13
CA ARG A 172 -3.21 40.72 3.95
C ARG A 172 -4.58 41.38 4.16
N ASP A 173 -5.57 41.05 3.33
CA ASP A 173 -6.93 41.58 3.45
C ASP A 173 -7.74 40.83 4.52
N LYS A 174 -7.32 39.61 4.88
CA LYS A 174 -7.97 38.80 5.90
C LYS A 174 -7.27 38.96 7.25
N VAL A 175 -7.68 39.99 8.01
CA VAL A 175 -7.09 40.32 9.31
C VAL A 175 -7.82 39.64 10.46
N PHE A 176 -7.09 38.92 11.30
CA PHE A 176 -7.56 38.34 12.55
C PHE A 176 -7.00 39.13 13.72
N LYS A 177 -7.89 39.66 14.56
CA LYS A 177 -7.53 40.33 15.82
C LYS A 177 -7.35 39.31 16.92
N MET A 178 -6.42 39.60 17.84
CA MET A 178 -6.18 38.73 18.98
C MET A 178 -7.35 38.79 19.97
N PRO A 179 -7.69 37.67 20.62
CA PRO A 179 -8.80 37.61 21.55
C PRO A 179 -8.57 38.43 22.83
N CYS A 180 -7.31 38.78 23.16
CA CYS A 180 -7.00 39.61 24.33
C CYS A 180 -5.91 40.65 24.04
N LYS A 181 -5.92 41.74 24.82
CA LYS A 181 -5.02 42.89 24.65
C LYS A 181 -3.54 42.53 24.79
N ILE A 182 -3.19 41.67 25.75
CA ILE A 182 -1.81 41.25 25.99
C ILE A 182 -1.24 40.54 24.74
N LEU A 183 -2.02 39.64 24.14
CA LEU A 183 -1.61 38.98 22.89
C LEU A 183 -1.57 39.94 21.71
N GLN A 184 -2.52 40.89 21.65
CA GLN A 184 -2.54 41.93 20.61
C GLN A 184 -1.30 42.83 20.67
N GLU A 185 -0.81 43.16 21.86
CA GLU A 185 0.40 43.97 22.08
C GLU A 185 1.68 43.20 21.74
N LEU A 186 1.71 41.89 22.04
CA LEU A 186 2.89 41.05 21.82
C LEU A 186 3.06 40.58 20.37
N LEU A 187 1.97 40.18 19.72
CA LEU A 187 1.99 39.49 18.41
C LEU A 187 1.39 40.33 17.28
N GLY A 188 0.69 41.42 17.58
CA GLY A 188 0.02 42.25 16.58
C GLY A 188 -1.20 41.55 15.95
N ASN A 189 -1.55 41.98 14.74
CA ASN A 189 -2.60 41.34 13.94
C ASN A 189 -2.05 40.12 13.21
N LEU A 190 -2.86 39.06 13.07
CA LEU A 190 -2.56 37.95 12.16
C LEU A 190 -3.26 38.16 10.83
N TYR A 191 -2.61 37.75 9.75
CA TYR A 191 -3.18 37.75 8.41
C TYR A 191 -3.50 36.32 7.98
N GLY A 192 -4.46 36.15 7.08
CA GLY A 192 -4.85 34.84 6.58
C GLY A 192 -3.67 34.17 5.88
N GLY A 193 -3.22 33.01 6.36
CA GLY A 193 -2.02 32.34 5.81
C GLY A 193 -0.73 32.65 6.58
N ASP A 194 -0.79 33.41 7.68
CA ASP A 194 0.31 33.47 8.64
C ASP A 194 0.43 32.12 9.37
N THR A 195 1.21 31.20 8.80
CA THR A 195 1.77 30.06 9.55
C THR A 195 3.19 30.42 9.94
N GLN A 196 3.38 30.83 11.19
CA GLN A 196 4.73 30.90 11.78
C GLN A 196 5.22 29.46 11.92
N GLU A 197 6.10 29.02 11.03
CA GLU A 197 6.95 27.87 11.30
C GLU A 197 7.94 28.27 12.39
N SER A 198 7.81 27.66 13.57
CA SER A 198 8.76 27.71 14.68
C SER A 198 9.34 26.32 14.90
#